data_AF-A0A8S0FHF3-F1
#
_entry.id   AF-A0A8S0FHF3-F1
#
_cell.length_a   1.000
_cell.length_b   1.000
_cell.length_c   1.000
_cell.angle_alpha   90.00
_cell.angle_beta   90.00
_cell.angle_gamma   90.00
#
_symmetry.space_group_name_H-M   'P 1'
#
loop_
_entity.id
_entity.type
_entity.pdbx_description
1 polymer ?
#
loop_
_entity_poly.entity_id
_entity_poly.type
_entity_poly.pdbx_seq_one_letter_code
_entity_poly.pdbx_strand_id
1 'polypeptide(L)'
;MQHRSMAAFTLVQKHIRQRDMTTLLDKLSRLMILGQMSGQQIRMLINYMALVGEAQDVRTLVHGLAQRVPQQGEELMTLAEELRRDALLNVAKAMLQRGFDLQLIMEMTGLSQEDLYQLQSRWKTQAFTVLMLFPLIAYQGGSA
;
A
#
# COMPACT_ATOMS: atom_id res chain seq x y z
N MET A 1 9.77 18.48 14.11
CA MET A 1 9.76 17.08 13.64
C MET A 1 9.61 16.92 12.11
N GLN A 2 9.16 17.94 11.36
CA GLN A 2 8.72 17.81 9.95
C GLN A 2 9.84 17.63 8.90
N HIS A 3 11.08 18.07 9.19
CA HIS A 3 12.17 18.02 8.21
C HIS A 3 12.74 16.61 7.93
N ARG A 4 12.71 15.70 8.90
CA ARG A 4 13.33 14.36 8.76
C ARG A 4 12.49 13.40 7.92
N SER A 5 11.17 13.42 8.09
CA SER A 5 10.24 12.72 7.18
C SER A 5 10.38 13.22 5.75
N MET A 6 10.62 14.53 5.57
CA MET A 6 10.75 15.11 4.24
C MET A 6 12.06 14.72 3.55
N ALA A 7 13.16 14.54 4.30
CA ALA A 7 14.41 14.00 3.76
C ALA A 7 14.26 12.55 3.27
N ALA A 8 13.56 11.69 4.02
CA ALA A 8 13.28 10.31 3.61
C ALA A 8 12.41 10.26 2.35
N PHE A 9 11.37 11.11 2.28
CA PHE A 9 10.50 11.22 1.11
C PHE A 9 11.24 11.71 -0.13
N THR A 10 12.09 12.73 0.01
CA THR A 10 12.92 13.27 -1.08
C THR A 10 13.89 12.21 -1.60
N LEU A 11 14.44 11.40 -0.71
CA LEU A 11 15.32 10.28 -1.06
C LEU A 11 14.59 9.24 -1.91
N VAL A 12 13.38 8.85 -1.50
CA VAL A 12 12.51 7.93 -2.26
C VAL A 12 12.15 8.50 -3.63
N GLN A 13 11.72 9.76 -3.68
CA GLN A 13 11.35 10.42 -4.94
C GLN A 13 12.51 10.50 -5.93
N LYS A 14 13.73 10.82 -5.46
CA LYS A 14 14.93 10.79 -6.29
C LYS A 14 15.18 9.40 -6.85
N HIS A 15 14.90 8.35 -6.07
CA HIS A 15 15.12 6.97 -6.46
C HIS A 15 14.09 6.38 -7.39
N ILE A 16 12.81 6.73 -7.29
CA ILE A 16 11.82 6.30 -8.28
C ILE A 16 12.24 6.73 -9.69
N ARG A 17 12.89 7.90 -9.80
CA ARG A 17 13.45 8.41 -11.05
C ARG A 17 14.77 7.74 -11.47
N GLN A 18 15.60 7.30 -10.53
CA GLN A 18 16.96 6.78 -10.79
C GLN A 18 17.08 5.25 -10.73
N ARG A 19 16.08 4.56 -10.15
CA ARG A 19 15.97 3.11 -9.95
C ARG A 19 17.13 2.41 -9.23
N ASP A 20 17.91 3.14 -8.43
CA ASP A 20 19.11 2.61 -7.76
C ASP A 20 18.80 1.94 -6.39
N MET A 21 17.99 0.88 -6.36
CA MET A 21 17.46 0.34 -5.08
C MET A 21 18.48 0.07 -3.96
N THR A 22 19.74 -0.27 -4.30
CA THR A 22 20.83 -0.47 -3.33
C THR A 22 21.15 0.82 -2.56
N THR A 23 21.29 1.95 -3.24
CA THR A 23 21.64 3.23 -2.59
C THR A 23 20.53 3.72 -1.66
N LEU A 24 19.26 3.57 -2.05
CA LEU A 24 18.12 3.93 -1.20
C LEU A 24 18.04 3.03 0.03
N LEU A 25 18.22 1.72 -0.15
CA LEU A 25 18.23 0.75 0.93
C LEU A 25 19.31 1.08 1.98
N ASP A 26 20.53 1.38 1.55
CA ASP A 26 21.63 1.74 2.45
C ASP A 26 21.40 3.07 3.19
N LYS A 27 20.70 4.03 2.58
CA LYS A 27 20.37 5.31 3.24
C LYS A 27 19.22 5.19 4.22
N LEU A 28 18.16 4.47 3.86
CA LEU A 28 17.00 4.26 4.74
C LEU A 28 17.37 3.41 5.95
N SER A 29 18.15 2.34 5.76
CA SER A 29 18.65 1.52 6.86
C SER A 29 19.45 2.35 7.88
N ARG A 30 20.33 3.25 7.43
CA ARG A 30 21.04 4.18 8.34
C ARG A 30 20.10 5.09 9.12
N LEU A 31 19.08 5.67 8.47
CA LEU A 31 18.12 6.55 9.14
C LEU A 31 17.31 5.80 10.22
N MET A 32 16.96 4.53 9.94
CA MET A 32 16.24 3.66 10.86
C MET A 32 17.12 3.21 12.04
N ILE A 33 18.36 2.79 11.79
CA ILE A 33 19.33 2.40 12.84
C ILE A 33 19.63 3.57 13.78
N LEU A 34 19.71 4.79 13.25
CA LEU A 34 19.91 6.01 14.04
C LEU A 34 18.66 6.43 14.85
N GLY A 35 17.58 5.63 14.83
CA GLY A 35 16.33 5.90 15.54
C GLY A 35 15.63 7.16 15.05
N GLN A 36 15.91 7.62 13.83
CA GLN A 36 15.36 8.87 13.31
C GLN A 36 13.97 8.73 12.69
N MET A 37 13.43 7.51 12.67
CA MET A 37 12.11 7.20 12.14
C MET A 37 11.30 6.36 13.13
N SER A 38 10.06 6.81 13.41
CA SER A 38 9.08 6.00 14.12
C SER A 38 8.46 4.94 13.20
N GLY A 39 7.89 3.87 13.76
CA GLY A 39 7.18 2.84 12.99
C GLY A 39 6.11 3.42 12.06
N GLN A 40 5.34 4.41 12.54
CA GLN A 40 4.36 5.12 11.70
C GLN A 40 5.00 5.83 10.49
N GLN A 41 6.17 6.46 10.65
CA GLN A 41 6.87 7.11 9.53
C GLN A 41 7.40 6.08 8.52
N ILE A 42 7.81 4.91 9.00
CA ILE A 42 8.26 3.79 8.17
C ILE A 42 7.11 3.22 7.36
N ARG A 43 5.97 2.95 8.01
CA ARG A 43 4.73 2.51 7.36
C ARG A 43 4.27 3.50 6.28
N MET A 44 4.25 4.80 6.58
CA MET A 44 3.90 5.83 5.59
C MET A 44 4.86 5.86 4.39
N LEU A 45 6.17 5.71 4.63
CA LEU A 45 7.17 5.67 3.57
C LEU A 45 6.98 4.45 2.65
N ILE A 46 6.79 3.28 3.25
CA ILE A 46 6.59 2.02 2.52
C ILE A 46 5.31 2.04 1.72
N ASN A 47 4.20 2.53 2.30
CA ASN A 47 2.93 2.67 1.59
C ASN A 47 3.03 3.65 0.42
N TYR A 48 3.77 4.76 0.59
CA TYR A 48 4.02 5.67 -0.52
C TYR A 48 4.84 4.98 -1.63
N MET A 49 5.92 4.29 -1.29
CA MET A 49 6.71 3.55 -2.28
C MET A 49 5.89 2.50 -3.01
N ALA A 50 4.98 1.79 -2.33
CA ALA A 50 4.06 0.85 -2.95
C ALA A 50 3.07 1.52 -3.92
N LEU A 51 2.69 2.78 -3.67
CA LEU A 51 1.77 3.54 -4.51
C LEU A 51 2.41 4.04 -5.81
N VAL A 52 3.67 4.50 -5.73
CA VAL A 52 4.33 5.20 -6.85
C VAL A 52 5.51 4.44 -7.48
N GLY A 53 6.00 3.39 -6.80
CA GLY A 53 7.11 2.56 -7.24
C GLY A 53 6.65 1.23 -7.83
N GLU A 54 7.59 0.46 -8.38
CA GLU A 54 7.29 -0.88 -8.89
C GLU A 54 7.21 -1.90 -7.76
N ALA A 55 6.23 -2.81 -7.86
CA ALA A 55 5.96 -3.78 -6.81
C ALA A 55 7.18 -4.67 -6.45
N GLN A 56 8.01 -5.03 -7.44
CA GLN A 56 9.23 -5.82 -7.20
C GLN A 56 10.30 -5.03 -6.45
N ASP A 57 10.50 -3.77 -6.79
CA ASP A 57 11.47 -2.88 -6.15
C ASP A 57 11.09 -2.65 -4.68
N VAL A 58 9.81 -2.41 -4.41
CA VAL A 58 9.29 -2.20 -3.05
C VAL A 58 9.46 -3.46 -2.21
N ARG A 59 9.13 -4.64 -2.75
CA ARG A 59 9.35 -5.92 -2.05
C ARG A 59 10.81 -6.15 -1.69
N THR A 60 11.70 -5.93 -2.65
CA THR A 60 13.16 -6.10 -2.46
C THR A 60 13.67 -5.16 -1.37
N LEU A 61 13.21 -3.92 -1.38
CA LEU A 61 13.59 -2.92 -0.39
C LEU A 61 13.09 -3.27 1.01
N VAL A 62 11.83 -3.67 1.17
CA VAL A 62 11.27 -4.03 2.49
C VAL A 62 12.00 -5.24 3.10
N HIS A 63 12.30 -6.27 2.30
CA HIS A 63 13.09 -7.41 2.78
C HIS A 63 14.52 -7.01 3.16
N GLY A 64 15.16 -6.18 2.32
CA GLY A 64 16.51 -5.69 2.59
C GLY A 64 16.59 -4.85 3.87
N LEU A 65 15.55 -4.05 4.16
CA LEU A 65 15.46 -3.26 5.38
C LEU A 65 15.29 -4.13 6.61
N ALA A 66 14.41 -5.13 6.56
CA ALA A 66 14.18 -6.03 7.69
C ALA A 66 15.45 -6.81 8.08
N GLN A 67 16.28 -7.18 7.10
CA GLN A 67 17.58 -7.82 7.34
C GLN A 67 18.60 -6.88 7.98
N ARG A 68 18.64 -5.61 7.56
CA ARG A 68 19.60 -4.61 8.05
C ARG A 68 19.19 -3.96 9.37
N VAL A 69 17.89 -3.96 9.67
CA VAL A 69 17.30 -3.30 10.84
C VAL A 69 16.45 -4.33 11.62
N PRO A 70 17.09 -5.33 12.25
CA PRO A 70 16.37 -6.43 12.91
C PRO A 70 15.42 -5.95 14.01
N GLN A 71 15.71 -4.82 14.65
CA GLN A 71 14.83 -4.20 15.66
C GLN A 71 13.45 -3.79 15.09
N GLN A 72 13.36 -3.52 13.79
CA GLN A 72 12.11 -3.19 13.09
C GLN A 72 11.68 -4.32 12.13
N GLY A 73 12.34 -5.47 12.18
CA GLY A 73 12.14 -6.57 11.25
C GLY A 73 10.70 -7.10 11.25
N GLU A 74 10.09 -7.25 12.42
CA GLU A 74 8.71 -7.73 12.56
C GLU A 74 7.69 -6.75 11.92
N GLU A 75 7.83 -5.45 12.19
CA GLU A 75 6.98 -4.41 11.60
C GLU A 75 7.13 -4.37 10.08
N LEU A 76 8.38 -4.46 9.59
CA LEU A 76 8.69 -4.47 8.16
C LEU A 76 8.16 -5.74 7.46
N MET A 77 8.24 -6.90 8.11
CA MET A 77 7.69 -8.14 7.56
C MET A 77 6.17 -8.14 7.55
N THR A 78 5.54 -7.59 8.59
CA THR A 78 4.09 -7.37 8.62
C THR A 78 3.65 -6.47 7.47
N LEU A 79 4.36 -5.37 7.23
CA LEU A 79 4.13 -4.49 6.08
C LEU A 79 4.31 -5.20 4.73
N ALA A 80 5.34 -6.04 4.60
CA ALA A 80 5.56 -6.82 3.38
C ALA A 80 4.38 -7.75 3.07
N GLU A 81 3.82 -8.38 4.11
CA GLU A 81 2.68 -9.28 3.98
C GLU A 81 1.38 -8.53 3.68
N GLU A 82 1.15 -7.39 4.33
CA GLU A 82 0.03 -6.48 3.99
C GLU A 82 0.08 -6.05 2.52
N LEU A 83 1.25 -5.61 2.03
CA LEU A 83 1.42 -5.23 0.63
C LEU A 83 1.17 -6.39 -0.35
N ARG A 84 1.61 -7.60 0.01
CA ARG A 84 1.35 -8.81 -0.77
C ARG A 84 -0.16 -9.10 -0.83
N ARG A 85 -0.83 -9.03 0.31
CA ARG A 85 -2.28 -9.25 0.43
C ARG A 85 -3.06 -8.22 -0.36
N ASP A 86 -2.70 -6.94 -0.29
CA ASP A 86 -3.32 -5.86 -1.07
C ASP A 86 -3.16 -6.08 -2.59
N ALA A 87 -1.98 -6.51 -3.04
CA ALA A 87 -1.74 -6.84 -4.44
C ALA A 87 -2.64 -7.99 -4.92
N LEU A 88 -2.77 -9.06 -4.12
CA LEU A 88 -3.66 -10.18 -4.43
C LEU A 88 -5.14 -9.77 -4.42
N LEU A 89 -5.55 -8.92 -3.49
CA LEU A 89 -6.91 -8.37 -3.45
C LEU A 89 -7.22 -7.56 -4.72
N ASN A 90 -6.25 -6.82 -5.26
CA ASN A 90 -6.41 -6.11 -6.53
C ASN A 90 -6.53 -7.07 -7.73
N VAL A 91 -5.82 -8.20 -7.72
CA VAL A 91 -5.97 -9.24 -8.75
C VAL A 91 -7.34 -9.91 -8.64
N ALA A 92 -7.74 -10.31 -7.43
CA ALA A 92 -9.06 -10.90 -7.16
C ALA A 92 -10.20 -9.95 -7.57
N LYS A 93 -10.05 -8.65 -7.29
CA LYS A 93 -10.93 -7.57 -7.77
C LYS A 93 -11.12 -7.63 -9.30
N ALA A 94 -10.02 -7.66 -10.04
CA ALA A 94 -10.05 -7.69 -11.50
C ALA A 94 -10.66 -9.00 -12.03
N MET A 95 -10.40 -10.13 -11.37
CA MET A 95 -11.00 -11.42 -11.72
C MET A 95 -12.51 -11.42 -11.49
N LEU A 96 -12.99 -10.92 -10.34
CA LEU A 96 -14.43 -10.79 -10.07
C LEU A 96 -15.14 -9.91 -11.09
N GLN A 97 -14.53 -8.76 -11.46
CA GLN A 97 -15.09 -7.86 -12.48
C GLN A 97 -15.18 -8.51 -13.86
N ARG A 98 -14.32 -9.50 -14.14
CA ARG A 98 -14.34 -10.29 -15.37
C ARG A 98 -15.24 -11.53 -15.28
N GLY A 99 -15.93 -11.74 -14.17
CA GLY A 99 -16.89 -12.84 -13.98
C GLY A 99 -16.26 -14.17 -13.56
N PHE A 100 -15.03 -14.18 -13.05
CA PHE A 100 -14.44 -15.40 -12.50
C PHE A 100 -15.16 -15.82 -11.21
N ASP A 101 -15.33 -17.13 -11.04
CA ASP A 101 -15.94 -17.70 -9.85
C ASP A 101 -15.06 -17.51 -8.59
N LEU A 102 -15.71 -17.37 -7.43
CA LEU A 102 -15.05 -17.13 -6.15
C LEU A 102 -14.09 -18.27 -5.76
N GLN A 103 -14.46 -19.54 -6.01
CA GLN A 103 -13.63 -20.69 -5.67
C GLN A 103 -12.33 -20.68 -6.47
N LEU A 104 -12.42 -20.43 -7.78
CA LEU A 104 -11.25 -20.32 -8.66
C LEU A 104 -10.32 -19.17 -8.23
N ILE A 105 -10.89 -18.04 -7.79
CA ILE A 105 -10.11 -16.91 -7.28
C ILE A 105 -9.37 -17.29 -6.00
N MET A 106 -10.04 -17.98 -5.06
CA MET A 106 -9.41 -18.46 -3.83
C MET A 106 -8.27 -19.44 -4.12
N GLU A 107 -8.48 -20.39 -5.04
CA GLU A 107 -7.46 -21.35 -5.48
C GLU A 107 -6.24 -20.65 -6.13
N MET A 108 -6.47 -19.65 -6.99
CA MET A 108 -5.41 -18.98 -7.75
C MET A 108 -4.63 -17.94 -6.93
N THR A 109 -5.27 -17.31 -5.95
CA THR A 109 -4.65 -16.23 -5.16
C THR A 109 -4.22 -16.67 -3.77
N GLY A 110 -4.74 -17.80 -3.28
CA GLY A 110 -4.56 -18.25 -1.89
C GLY A 110 -5.27 -17.36 -0.87
N LEU A 111 -6.15 -16.45 -1.31
CA LEU A 111 -6.96 -15.63 -0.43
C LEU A 111 -8.07 -16.46 0.20
N SER A 112 -8.38 -16.17 1.46
CA SER A 112 -9.49 -16.77 2.17
C SER A 112 -10.83 -16.19 1.70
N GLN A 113 -11.91 -16.88 2.04
CA GLN A 113 -13.26 -16.36 1.79
C GLN A 113 -13.49 -15.03 2.54
N GLU A 114 -12.93 -14.90 3.75
CA GLU A 114 -13.00 -13.68 4.55
C GLU A 114 -12.32 -12.48 3.86
N ASP A 115 -11.16 -12.71 3.21
CA ASP A 115 -10.48 -11.69 2.41
C ASP A 115 -11.37 -11.13 1.31
N LEU A 116 -12.08 -12.01 0.61
CA LEU A 116 -12.97 -11.65 -0.49
C LEU A 116 -14.25 -10.99 0.02
N TYR A 117 -14.77 -11.39 1.19
CA TYR A 117 -15.88 -10.69 1.84
C TYR A 117 -15.51 -9.28 2.30
N GLN A 118 -14.34 -9.11 2.92
CA GLN A 118 -13.79 -7.80 3.27
C GLN A 118 -13.67 -6.91 2.03
N LEU A 119 -13.19 -7.46 0.91
CA LEU A 119 -13.11 -6.76 -0.37
C LEU A 119 -14.49 -6.30 -0.85
N GLN A 120 -15.49 -7.19 -0.89
CA GLN A 120 -16.85 -6.85 -1.30
C GLN A 120 -17.50 -5.82 -0.35
N SER A 121 -17.26 -5.93 0.95
CA SER A 121 -17.78 -5.00 1.95
C SER A 121 -17.22 -3.58 1.73
N ARG A 122 -15.91 -3.45 1.57
CA ARG A 122 -15.25 -2.16 1.27
C ARG A 122 -15.80 -1.51 0.00
N TRP A 123 -16.12 -2.30 -1.02
CA TRP A 123 -16.70 -1.78 -2.26
C TRP A 123 -18.15 -1.35 -2.10
N LYS A 124 -18.96 -2.11 -1.35
CA LYS A 124 -20.34 -1.71 -1.03
C LYS A 124 -20.34 -0.39 -0.25
N THR A 125 -19.42 -0.21 0.70
CA THR A 125 -19.27 1.06 1.44
C THR A 125 -18.87 2.21 0.52
N GLN A 126 -17.87 2.03 -0.36
CA GLN A 126 -17.47 3.09 -1.32
C GLN A 126 -18.57 3.41 -2.35
N ALA A 127 -19.26 2.40 -2.88
CA ALA A 127 -20.39 2.60 -3.78
C ALA A 127 -21.55 3.31 -3.07
N PHE A 128 -21.80 3.00 -1.80
CA PHE A 128 -22.82 3.63 -0.98
C PHE A 128 -22.47 5.09 -0.65
N THR A 129 -21.20 5.43 -0.38
CA THR A 129 -20.75 6.82 -0.20
C THR A 129 -20.92 7.65 -1.47
N VAL A 130 -20.59 7.11 -2.64
CA VAL A 130 -20.77 7.79 -3.93
C VAL A 130 -22.26 7.98 -4.24
N LEU A 131 -23.11 6.98 -3.97
CA LEU A 131 -24.56 7.07 -4.17
C LEU A 131 -25.27 8.02 -3.17
N MET A 132 -24.78 8.14 -1.92
CA MET A 132 -25.32 9.06 -0.91
C MET A 132 -24.93 10.53 -1.14
N LEU A 133 -23.91 10.80 -1.95
CA LEU A 133 -23.51 12.17 -2.34
C LEU A 133 -24.28 12.72 -3.56
N PHE A 134 -25.04 11.87 -4.26
CA PHE A 134 -25.81 12.26 -5.45
C PHE A 134 -27.13 13.04 -5.20
N PRO A 135 -27.83 12.99 -4.04
CA PRO A 135 -29.02 13.81 -3.85
C PRO A 135 -28.72 15.28 -3.55
N LEU A 136 -27.50 15.63 -3.13
CA LEU A 136 -27.19 17.00 -2.65
C LEU A 136 -26.99 18.02 -3.79
N ILE A 137 -26.80 17.56 -5.03
CA ILE A 137 -26.62 18.44 -6.20
C ILE A 137 -27.97 18.69 -6.91
N ALA A 138 -28.99 17.85 -6.68
CA ALA A 138 -30.30 17.98 -7.33
C ALA A 138 -31.24 19.01 -6.68
N TYR A 139 -30.89 19.59 -5.51
CA TYR A 139 -31.77 20.51 -4.77
C TYR A 139 -31.42 22.01 -4.90
N GLN A 140 -30.47 22.39 -5.75
CA GLN A 140 -30.16 23.82 -6.04
C GLN A 140 -30.42 24.25 -7.50
N GLY A 141 -31.13 23.46 -8.29
CA GLY A 141 -31.42 23.77 -9.70
C GLY A 141 -32.91 23.87 -10.02
N GLY A 142 -33.68 24.65 -9.26
CA GLY A 142 -35.13 24.76 -9.44
C GLY A 142 -35.69 26.15 -9.12
N SER A 143 -35.33 27.15 -9.93
CA SER A 143 -36.13 28.36 -10.11
C SER A 143 -35.78 29.02 -11.45
N ALA A 144 -36.61 28.73 -12.46
CA ALA A 144 -36.86 29.62 -13.58
C ALA A 144 -38.37 29.72 -13.72
#